data_AF-A0A932FL18-F1
#
_entry.id   AF-A0A932FL18-F1
#
_cell.length_a   1.000
_cell.length_b   1.000
_cell.length_c   1.000
_cell.angle_alpha   90.00
_cell.angle_beta   90.00
_cell.angle_gamma   90.00
#
_symmetry.space_group_name_H-M   'P 1'
#
loop_
_entity.id
_entity.type
_entity.pdbx_description
1 polymer ?
#
loop_
_entity_poly.entity_id
_entity_poly.type
_entity_poly.pdbx_seq_one_letter_code
_entity_poly.pdbx_strand_id
1 'polypeptide(L)'
;MLRIKLLRCARAASTVLVLAISSGCATEARTIAPNSDASIARFLTLDVARSLGPNGRLLLREPGGDTLQAQQAMRIADAYIHTFGPPALGRYTSVTEREFSLEQVHPCGRAYLAETPYELELAPDPRIARLVGPHWIVQLCLDGSVPLISVSLSALASEALLAVSSGARLNPSISDIRESPIPPRFGEVPVSPEDAVAFAGRLTNGRISQLPVLIQPRFGSQKELARWRLVLEQPIELTATSSGESVAERVIYVGWERRAGPLSLLRAKPAQREVDSVTHLVDLERRRSLVQRRVGVPLEFEVVVPSRREVSP
;
A
#
# COMPACT_ATOMS: atom_id res chain seq x y z
N MET A 1 -40.02 30.98 -62.12
CA MET A 1 -39.32 30.53 -63.34
C MET A 1 -38.17 31.50 -63.62
N LEU A 2 -36.91 31.12 -63.34
CA LEU A 2 -35.75 31.54 -64.14
C LEU A 2 -34.54 30.67 -63.76
N ARG A 3 -34.07 29.89 -64.73
CA ARG A 3 -32.84 29.08 -64.66
C ARG A 3 -31.66 29.98 -65.01
N ILE A 4 -30.58 29.95 -64.24
CA ILE A 4 -29.28 30.49 -64.67
C ILE A 4 -28.17 29.46 -64.40
N LYS A 5 -27.26 29.42 -65.37
CA LYS A 5 -26.37 28.35 -65.79
C LYS A 5 -25.15 28.17 -64.89
N LEU A 6 -24.70 26.91 -64.86
CA LEU A 6 -23.37 26.42 -64.52
C LEU A 6 -22.24 27.24 -65.17
N LEU A 7 -21.19 27.52 -64.41
CA LEU A 7 -19.84 27.71 -64.94
C LEU A 7 -18.85 26.95 -64.06
N ARG A 8 -18.32 25.87 -64.66
CA ARG A 8 -17.23 25.05 -64.14
C ARG A 8 -15.92 25.81 -64.39
N CYS A 9 -15.19 26.14 -63.34
CA CYS A 9 -13.76 26.44 -63.43
C CYS A 9 -12.99 25.27 -62.83
N ALA A 10 -12.49 24.41 -63.71
CA ALA A 10 -11.42 23.49 -63.40
C ALA A 10 -10.16 24.32 -63.08
N ARG A 11 -9.61 24.16 -61.88
CA ARG A 11 -8.22 24.53 -61.61
C ARG A 11 -7.48 23.32 -61.08
N ALA A 12 -6.36 23.11 -61.74
CA ALA A 12 -5.47 21.99 -61.61
C ALA A 12 -4.80 21.93 -60.23
N ALA A 13 -4.69 20.70 -59.76
CA ALA A 13 -3.54 20.13 -59.06
C ALA A 13 -2.44 21.10 -58.61
N SER A 14 -2.35 21.25 -57.29
CA SER A 14 -1.07 21.29 -56.57
C SER A 14 -1.30 20.68 -55.20
N THR A 15 -1.41 19.35 -55.18
CA THR A 15 -1.35 18.58 -53.94
C THR A 15 0.10 18.62 -53.47
N VAL A 16 0.44 19.65 -52.69
CA VAL A 16 1.68 19.68 -51.93
C VAL A 16 1.54 18.62 -50.84
N LEU A 17 2.07 17.44 -51.11
CA LEU A 17 2.25 16.38 -50.13
C LEU A 17 3.34 16.85 -49.15
N VAL A 18 2.94 17.64 -48.16
CA VAL A 18 3.76 17.89 -46.98
C VAL A 18 3.80 16.59 -46.20
N LEU A 19 4.86 15.79 -46.41
CA LEU A 19 5.27 14.78 -45.44
C LEU A 19 5.64 15.54 -44.15
N ALA A 20 4.64 15.75 -43.30
CA ALA A 20 4.86 16.01 -41.90
C ALA A 20 5.46 14.72 -41.33
N ILE A 21 6.79 14.63 -41.38
CA ILE A 21 7.56 13.76 -40.50
C ILE A 21 7.31 14.35 -39.11
N SER A 22 6.17 14.02 -38.51
CA SER A 22 6.00 14.09 -37.07
C SER A 22 7.02 13.08 -36.54
N SER A 23 8.22 13.59 -36.27
CA SER A 23 9.10 13.02 -35.27
C SER A 23 8.26 12.93 -34.01
N GLY A 24 7.56 11.81 -33.86
CA GLY A 24 7.11 11.34 -32.58
C GLY A 24 8.39 11.22 -31.77
N CYS A 25 8.71 12.28 -31.04
CA CYS A 25 9.30 12.12 -29.73
C CYS A 25 8.30 11.23 -29.00
N ALA A 26 8.45 9.91 -29.20
CA ALA A 26 8.23 8.98 -28.13
C ALA A 26 9.14 9.52 -27.03
N THR A 27 8.55 10.36 -26.19
CA THR A 27 9.00 10.54 -24.83
C THR A 27 8.89 9.13 -24.28
N GLU A 28 9.93 8.32 -24.53
CA GLU A 28 10.26 7.20 -23.68
C GLU A 28 10.21 7.82 -22.31
N ALA A 29 9.13 7.54 -21.59
CA ALA A 29 9.05 7.79 -20.18
C ALA A 29 10.28 7.05 -19.66
N ARG A 30 11.36 7.81 -19.43
CA ARG A 30 12.51 7.37 -18.68
C ARG A 30 11.90 7.02 -17.35
N THR A 31 11.52 5.75 -17.24
CA THR A 31 11.29 5.11 -15.97
C THR A 31 12.65 5.22 -15.34
N ILE A 32 12.84 6.27 -14.54
CA ILE A 32 14.04 6.44 -13.74
C ILE A 32 14.07 5.18 -12.91
N ALA A 33 14.89 4.21 -13.35
CA ALA A 33 15.10 3.00 -12.59
C ALA A 33 15.59 3.50 -11.23
N PRO A 34 14.88 3.17 -10.13
CA PRO A 34 15.28 3.65 -8.82
C PRO A 34 16.75 3.28 -8.63
N ASN A 35 17.56 4.29 -8.33
CA ASN A 35 19.01 4.19 -8.24
C ASN A 35 19.36 3.27 -7.04
N SER A 36 19.27 1.94 -7.24
CA SER A 36 19.49 0.93 -6.21
C SER A 36 20.98 0.58 -6.12
N ASP A 37 21.84 1.59 -5.97
CA ASP A 37 23.30 1.39 -5.90
C ASP A 37 23.76 0.65 -4.63
N ALA A 38 22.85 0.39 -3.69
CA ALA A 38 23.06 -0.61 -2.65
C ALA A 38 21.95 -1.65 -2.70
N SER A 39 22.20 -2.75 -3.41
CA SER A 39 21.34 -3.93 -3.38
C SER A 39 21.02 -4.32 -1.93
N ILE A 40 19.73 -4.48 -1.62
CA ILE A 40 19.28 -4.93 -0.31
C ILE A 40 19.77 -6.33 0.04
N ALA A 41 20.30 -7.09 -0.94
CA ALA A 41 20.80 -8.44 -0.77
C ALA A 41 21.83 -8.57 0.38
N ARG A 42 22.64 -7.53 0.64
CA ARG A 42 23.58 -7.54 1.78
C ARG A 42 22.92 -7.61 3.15
N PHE A 43 21.67 -7.18 3.25
CA PHE A 43 20.85 -7.21 4.45
C PHE A 43 19.92 -8.43 4.48
N LEU A 44 20.06 -9.36 3.54
CA LEU A 44 19.27 -10.59 3.50
C LEU A 44 20.19 -11.78 3.81
N THR A 45 19.62 -12.80 4.45
CA THR A 45 20.22 -14.14 4.44
C THR A 45 20.20 -14.71 3.03
N LEU A 46 21.03 -15.73 2.76
CA LEU A 46 21.11 -16.34 1.43
C LEU A 46 19.75 -16.85 0.95
N ASP A 47 18.98 -17.49 1.83
CA ASP A 47 17.68 -18.06 1.47
C ASP A 47 16.65 -16.98 1.12
N VAL A 48 16.60 -15.87 1.85
CA VAL A 48 15.71 -14.75 1.53
C VAL A 48 16.19 -14.02 0.27
N ALA A 49 17.50 -13.89 0.05
CA ALA A 49 18.05 -13.26 -1.14
C ALA A 49 17.66 -14.00 -2.44
N ARG A 50 17.43 -15.32 -2.39
CA ARG A 50 16.90 -16.09 -3.55
C ARG A 50 15.48 -15.69 -3.95
N SER A 51 14.76 -14.99 -3.07
CA SER A 51 13.42 -14.45 -3.36
C SER A 51 13.47 -13.07 -4.01
N LEU A 52 14.66 -12.55 -4.35
CA LEU A 52 14.78 -11.33 -5.15
C LEU A 52 14.48 -11.64 -6.62
N GLY A 53 13.57 -10.87 -7.21
CA GLY A 53 13.31 -10.89 -8.64
C GLY A 53 14.44 -10.24 -9.46
N PRO A 54 14.37 -10.30 -10.80
CA PRO A 54 15.41 -9.77 -11.70
C PRO A 54 15.73 -8.28 -11.52
N ASN A 55 14.78 -7.51 -11.00
CA ASN A 55 14.91 -6.08 -10.71
C ASN A 55 15.34 -5.78 -9.26
N GLY A 56 15.80 -6.79 -8.51
CA GLY A 56 16.24 -6.63 -7.12
C GLY A 56 15.10 -6.38 -6.12
N ARG A 57 13.84 -6.58 -6.53
CA ARG A 57 12.68 -6.48 -5.63
C ARG A 57 12.36 -7.82 -4.97
N LEU A 58 11.83 -7.79 -3.76
CA LEU A 58 11.35 -8.97 -3.08
C LEU A 58 10.08 -9.50 -3.76
N LEU A 59 10.08 -10.79 -4.09
CA LEU A 59 8.91 -11.55 -4.50
C LEU A 59 8.13 -11.94 -3.24
N LEU A 60 7.08 -11.17 -2.94
CA LEU A 60 6.22 -11.42 -1.79
C LEU A 60 5.30 -12.61 -2.07
N ARG A 61 4.84 -13.27 -1.01
CA ARG A 61 3.88 -14.36 -1.10
C ARG A 61 2.53 -13.81 -1.53
N GLU A 62 2.02 -14.28 -2.66
CA GLU A 62 0.63 -14.05 -3.06
C GLU A 62 -0.32 -14.88 -2.17
N PRO A 63 -1.50 -14.34 -1.82
CA PRO A 63 -2.49 -15.10 -1.08
C PRO A 63 -3.09 -16.21 -1.94
N GLY A 64 -3.41 -17.35 -1.31
CA GLY A 64 -4.13 -18.44 -1.95
C GLY A 64 -5.65 -18.39 -1.71
N GLY A 65 -6.37 -19.33 -2.33
CA GLY A 65 -7.81 -19.54 -2.11
C GLY A 65 -8.69 -18.42 -2.69
N ASP A 66 -9.77 -18.10 -1.99
CA ASP A 66 -10.80 -17.11 -2.41
C ASP A 66 -10.39 -15.65 -2.13
N THR A 67 -9.11 -15.40 -1.87
CA THR A 67 -8.59 -14.05 -1.61
C THR A 67 -8.34 -13.33 -2.93
N LEU A 68 -8.72 -12.05 -2.98
CA LEU A 68 -8.36 -11.17 -4.10
C LEU A 68 -6.85 -11.21 -4.35
N GLN A 69 -6.46 -11.22 -5.62
CA GLN A 69 -5.06 -11.12 -6.06
C GLN A 69 -4.65 -9.64 -6.20
N ALA A 70 -3.34 -9.36 -6.16
CA ALA A 70 -2.81 -7.98 -6.21
C ALA A 70 -3.37 -7.17 -7.39
N GLN A 71 -3.40 -7.73 -8.60
CA GLN A 71 -3.92 -7.03 -9.79
C GLN A 71 -5.44 -6.80 -9.70
N GLN A 72 -6.19 -7.72 -9.08
CA GLN A 72 -7.62 -7.51 -8.89
C GLN A 72 -7.88 -6.34 -7.94
N ALA A 73 -7.10 -6.26 -6.85
CA ALA A 73 -7.13 -5.15 -5.90
C ALA A 73 -6.81 -3.81 -6.57
N MET A 74 -5.78 -3.75 -7.41
CA MET A 74 -5.41 -2.52 -8.14
C MET A 74 -6.53 -2.03 -9.05
N ARG A 75 -7.17 -2.92 -9.83
CA ARG A 75 -8.32 -2.56 -10.68
C ARG A 75 -9.53 -2.08 -9.87
N ILE A 76 -9.81 -2.71 -8.73
CA ILE A 76 -10.90 -2.29 -7.86
C ILE A 76 -10.63 -0.91 -7.27
N ALA A 77 -9.40 -0.64 -6.82
CA ALA A 77 -9.00 0.66 -6.29
C ALA A 77 -9.11 1.79 -7.33
N ASP A 78 -8.68 1.53 -8.57
CA ASP A 78 -8.81 2.46 -9.70
C ASP A 78 -10.29 2.76 -10.02
N ALA A 79 -11.11 1.73 -10.21
CA ALA A 79 -12.54 1.89 -10.46
C ALA A 79 -13.25 2.62 -9.30
N TYR A 80 -12.90 2.31 -8.05
CA TYR A 80 -13.44 2.95 -6.87
C TYR A 80 -13.13 4.44 -6.84
N ILE A 81 -11.87 4.85 -7.08
CA ILE A 81 -11.51 6.26 -6.98
C ILE A 81 -12.18 7.11 -8.07
N HIS A 82 -12.34 6.58 -9.28
CA HIS A 82 -13.03 7.29 -10.36
C HIS A 82 -14.55 7.36 -10.14
N THR A 83 -15.12 6.38 -9.43
CA THR A 83 -16.56 6.36 -9.14
C THR A 83 -16.93 7.21 -7.92
N PHE A 84 -16.19 7.09 -6.83
CA PHE A 84 -16.53 7.69 -5.52
C PHE A 84 -15.58 8.80 -5.07
N GLY A 85 -14.46 8.99 -5.74
CA GLY A 85 -13.52 10.07 -5.46
C GLY A 85 -14.03 11.49 -5.73
N PRO A 86 -14.87 11.79 -6.76
CA PRO A 86 -15.20 13.17 -7.11
C PRO A 86 -15.79 14.01 -5.97
N PRO A 87 -16.75 13.51 -5.15
CA PRO A 87 -17.23 14.25 -3.98
C PRO A 87 -16.15 14.53 -2.91
N ALA A 88 -15.09 13.73 -2.86
CA ALA A 88 -14.00 13.85 -1.91
C ALA A 88 -12.79 14.62 -2.45
N LEU A 89 -12.82 15.09 -3.72
CA LEU A 89 -11.68 15.73 -4.38
C LEU A 89 -11.15 16.94 -3.58
N GLY A 90 -12.03 17.80 -3.06
CA GLY A 90 -11.63 18.96 -2.25
C GLY A 90 -10.88 18.57 -0.96
N ARG A 91 -11.24 17.43 -0.34
CA ARG A 91 -10.49 16.89 0.81
C ARG A 91 -9.13 16.38 0.36
N TYR A 92 -9.05 15.68 -0.78
CA TYR A 92 -7.78 15.16 -1.27
C TYR A 92 -6.81 16.30 -1.57
N THR A 93 -7.21 17.29 -2.37
CA THR A 93 -6.34 18.42 -2.74
C THR A 93 -5.87 19.20 -1.52
N SER A 94 -6.73 19.38 -0.51
CA SER A 94 -6.37 20.03 0.75
C SER A 94 -5.33 19.25 1.56
N VAL A 95 -5.41 17.92 1.62
CA VAL A 95 -4.48 17.10 2.42
C VAL A 95 -3.18 16.82 1.67
N THR A 96 -3.26 16.62 0.35
CA THR A 96 -2.08 16.40 -0.51
C THR A 96 -1.37 17.71 -0.85
N GLU A 97 -1.95 18.86 -0.48
CA GLU A 97 -1.44 20.21 -0.78
C GLU A 97 -1.15 20.40 -2.29
N ARG A 98 -2.03 19.82 -3.12
CA ARG A 98 -1.83 19.74 -4.57
C ARG A 98 -3.17 19.69 -5.31
N GLU A 99 -3.28 20.46 -6.39
CA GLU A 99 -4.38 20.35 -7.34
C GLU A 99 -4.10 19.26 -8.37
N PHE A 100 -5.12 18.45 -8.68
CA PHE A 100 -5.04 17.39 -9.68
C PHE A 100 -6.44 17.00 -10.18
N SER A 101 -6.51 16.35 -11.34
CA SER A 101 -7.73 15.66 -11.81
C SER A 101 -7.69 14.20 -11.40
N LEU A 102 -8.83 13.65 -10.94
CA LEU A 102 -8.92 12.22 -10.65
C LEU A 102 -8.66 11.35 -11.87
N GLU A 103 -8.90 11.84 -13.08
CA GLU A 103 -8.61 11.13 -14.34
C GLU A 103 -7.12 10.82 -14.54
N GLN A 104 -6.23 11.53 -13.85
CA GLN A 104 -4.78 11.35 -13.91
C GLN A 104 -4.25 10.50 -12.75
N VAL A 105 -5.14 10.04 -11.87
CA VAL A 105 -4.80 9.29 -10.66
C VAL A 105 -5.04 7.82 -10.90
N HIS A 106 -3.96 7.06 -10.97
CA HIS A 106 -3.99 5.62 -11.25
C HIS A 106 -3.15 4.85 -10.22
N PRO A 107 -3.41 3.53 -10.04
CA PRO A 107 -2.54 2.67 -9.26
C PRO A 107 -1.08 2.78 -9.70
N CYS A 108 -0.19 2.92 -8.73
CA CYS A 108 1.25 2.98 -8.93
C CYS A 108 1.95 2.01 -7.97
N GLY A 109 3.14 1.54 -8.36
CA GLY A 109 3.90 0.60 -7.54
C GLY A 109 3.26 -0.79 -7.45
N ARG A 110 3.37 -1.43 -6.28
CA ARG A 110 2.77 -2.74 -5.98
C ARG A 110 1.61 -2.57 -5.01
N ALA A 111 0.58 -3.40 -5.14
CA ALA A 111 -0.36 -3.60 -4.04
C ALA A 111 0.31 -4.45 -2.95
N TYR A 112 0.09 -4.10 -1.69
CA TYR A 112 0.62 -4.86 -0.55
C TYR A 112 -0.51 -5.49 0.25
N LEU A 113 -0.42 -6.81 0.48
CA LEU A 113 -1.35 -7.50 1.36
C LEU A 113 -0.91 -7.30 2.81
N ALA A 114 -1.70 -6.54 3.57
CA ALA A 114 -1.54 -6.40 5.00
C ALA A 114 -2.33 -7.51 5.71
N GLU A 115 -1.62 -8.40 6.38
CA GLU A 115 -2.16 -9.49 7.19
C GLU A 115 -2.91 -8.97 8.41
N THR A 116 -4.00 -9.64 8.78
CA THR A 116 -4.77 -9.29 9.97
C THR A 116 -4.03 -9.68 11.27
N PRO A 117 -4.14 -8.88 12.34
CA PRO A 117 -3.71 -9.29 13.68
C PRO A 117 -4.79 -10.07 14.43
N TYR A 118 -5.90 -10.46 13.80
CA TYR A 118 -7.05 -11.12 14.44
C TYR A 118 -7.29 -12.54 13.92
N GLU A 119 -7.88 -13.39 14.75
CA GLU A 119 -8.33 -14.73 14.39
C GLU A 119 -9.68 -14.66 13.66
N LEU A 120 -9.69 -14.99 12.36
CA LEU A 120 -10.88 -14.84 11.51
C LEU A 120 -11.87 -15.99 11.62
N GLU A 121 -11.40 -17.19 11.94
CA GLU A 121 -12.27 -18.36 12.17
C GLU A 121 -13.22 -18.16 13.35
N LEU A 122 -12.84 -17.26 14.25
CA LEU A 122 -13.63 -16.87 15.42
C LEU A 122 -14.50 -15.62 15.16
N ALA A 123 -14.47 -15.06 13.95
CA ALA A 123 -15.33 -13.94 13.60
C ALA A 123 -16.78 -14.44 13.45
N PRO A 124 -17.75 -13.89 14.19
CA PRO A 124 -19.11 -14.43 14.22
C PRO A 124 -19.94 -14.10 12.97
N ASP A 125 -19.43 -13.23 12.08
CA ASP A 125 -20.12 -12.74 10.88
C ASP A 125 -19.10 -12.48 9.76
N PRO A 126 -19.35 -12.93 8.51
CA PRO A 126 -18.51 -12.60 7.33
C PRO A 126 -18.24 -11.11 7.13
N ARG A 127 -19.14 -10.22 7.56
CA ARG A 127 -18.93 -8.75 7.55
C ARG A 127 -17.84 -8.32 8.52
N ILE A 128 -17.78 -8.94 9.70
CA ILE A 128 -16.71 -8.69 10.66
C ILE A 128 -15.41 -9.24 10.12
N ALA A 129 -15.42 -10.45 9.55
CA ALA A 129 -14.25 -11.03 8.91
C ALA A 129 -13.69 -10.11 7.81
N ARG A 130 -14.54 -9.46 7.02
CA ARG A 130 -14.11 -8.45 6.03
C ARG A 130 -13.51 -7.20 6.66
N LEU A 131 -14.13 -6.67 7.73
CA LEU A 131 -13.67 -5.48 8.47
C LEU A 131 -12.29 -5.66 9.14
N VAL A 132 -12.06 -6.82 9.74
CA VAL A 132 -10.84 -7.08 10.51
C VAL A 132 -9.84 -7.96 9.78
N GLY A 133 -10.24 -8.62 8.70
CA GLY A 133 -9.42 -9.53 7.91
C GLY A 133 -8.30 -8.88 7.12
N PRO A 134 -7.55 -9.65 6.31
CA PRO A 134 -6.48 -9.12 5.47
C PRO A 134 -7.02 -8.06 4.50
N HIS A 135 -6.19 -7.08 4.17
CA HIS A 135 -6.54 -5.97 3.30
C HIS A 135 -5.40 -5.74 2.33
N TRP A 136 -5.75 -5.55 1.06
CA TRP A 136 -4.84 -4.96 0.11
C TRP A 136 -4.74 -3.46 0.37
N ILE A 137 -3.52 -2.93 0.30
CA ILE A 137 -3.24 -1.51 0.30
C ILE A 137 -2.68 -1.17 -1.08
N VAL A 138 -3.40 -0.32 -1.79
CA VAL A 138 -3.08 0.14 -3.14
C VAL A 138 -2.81 1.62 -3.09
N GLN A 139 -1.61 2.01 -3.52
CA GLN A 139 -1.28 3.42 -3.69
C GLN A 139 -1.71 3.89 -5.07
N LEU A 140 -2.36 5.04 -5.12
CA LEU A 140 -2.73 5.74 -6.35
C LEU A 140 -1.86 6.99 -6.47
N CYS A 141 -1.28 7.19 -7.65
CA CYS A 141 -0.37 8.28 -7.94
C CYS A 141 -0.89 9.17 -9.08
N LEU A 142 -0.53 10.46 -9.00
CA LEU A 142 -0.59 11.37 -10.14
C LEU A 142 0.49 11.00 -11.15
N ASP A 143 0.09 10.85 -12.42
CA ASP A 143 0.99 10.55 -13.55
C ASP A 143 1.92 9.36 -13.25
N GLY A 144 1.42 8.38 -12.48
CA GLY A 144 2.13 7.15 -12.10
C GLY A 144 3.30 7.31 -11.13
N SER A 145 3.61 8.51 -10.63
CA SER A 145 4.85 8.76 -9.87
C SER A 145 4.68 9.46 -8.52
N VAL A 146 3.67 10.31 -8.36
CA VAL A 146 3.48 11.08 -7.11
C VAL A 146 2.37 10.45 -6.26
N PRO A 147 2.65 9.85 -5.09
CA PRO A 147 1.62 9.31 -4.19
C PRO A 147 0.59 10.38 -3.83
N LEU A 148 -0.69 10.08 -4.00
CA LEU A 148 -1.77 10.99 -3.57
C LEU A 148 -2.77 10.32 -2.65
N ILE A 149 -3.16 9.08 -2.94
CA ILE A 149 -4.27 8.42 -2.26
C ILE A 149 -3.86 6.97 -1.98
N SER A 150 -4.08 6.53 -0.76
CA SER A 150 -4.02 5.11 -0.40
C SER A 150 -5.44 4.57 -0.35
N VAL A 151 -5.70 3.50 -1.09
CA VAL A 151 -6.95 2.74 -1.01
C VAL A 151 -6.67 1.41 -0.33
N SER A 152 -7.32 1.20 0.80
CA SER A 152 -7.35 -0.10 1.48
C SER A 152 -8.64 -0.81 1.14
N LEU A 153 -8.55 -2.10 0.78
CA LEU A 153 -9.72 -2.93 0.47
C LEU A 153 -9.57 -4.30 1.08
N SER A 154 -10.66 -4.83 1.63
CA SER A 154 -10.68 -6.18 2.23
C SER A 154 -10.29 -7.21 1.18
N ALA A 155 -9.31 -8.04 1.48
CA ALA A 155 -8.87 -9.08 0.55
C ALA A 155 -9.92 -10.20 0.38
N LEU A 156 -10.95 -10.20 1.24
CA LEU A 156 -12.08 -11.12 1.21
C LEU A 156 -13.29 -10.58 0.41
N ALA A 157 -13.21 -9.36 -0.14
CA ALA A 157 -14.30 -8.72 -0.89
C ALA A 157 -14.33 -9.13 -2.39
N SER A 158 -14.38 -10.44 -2.66
CA SER A 158 -14.34 -10.98 -4.03
C SER A 158 -15.52 -10.52 -4.91
N GLU A 159 -16.67 -10.19 -4.32
CA GLU A 159 -17.84 -9.65 -5.00
C GLU A 159 -17.58 -8.27 -5.64
N ALA A 160 -16.64 -7.49 -5.09
CA ALA A 160 -16.27 -6.21 -5.67
C ALA A 160 -15.66 -6.38 -7.07
N LEU A 161 -14.98 -7.50 -7.32
CA LEU A 161 -14.45 -7.83 -8.64
C LEU A 161 -15.55 -8.08 -9.66
N LEU A 162 -16.64 -8.73 -9.26
CA LEU A 162 -17.78 -8.98 -10.15
C LEU A 162 -18.45 -7.67 -10.57
N ALA A 163 -18.57 -6.72 -9.65
CA ALA A 163 -19.12 -5.40 -9.96
C ALA A 163 -18.25 -4.65 -10.99
N VAL A 164 -16.93 -4.59 -10.78
CA VAL A 164 -16.01 -3.95 -11.74
C VAL A 164 -16.07 -4.64 -13.11
N SER A 165 -16.03 -5.97 -13.14
CA SER A 165 -15.94 -6.73 -14.40
C SER A 165 -17.22 -6.67 -15.23
N SER A 166 -18.38 -6.52 -14.58
CA SER A 166 -19.69 -6.41 -15.26
C SER A 166 -20.08 -4.98 -15.59
N GLY A 167 -19.30 -3.98 -15.17
CA GLY A 167 -19.67 -2.57 -15.24
C GLY A 167 -20.85 -2.21 -14.32
N ALA A 168 -21.25 -3.11 -13.41
CA ALA A 168 -22.24 -2.80 -12.41
C ALA A 168 -21.68 -1.74 -11.46
N ARG A 169 -22.59 -0.92 -10.90
CA ARG A 169 -22.18 0.04 -9.87
C ARG A 169 -21.62 -0.74 -8.69
N LEU A 170 -20.38 -0.41 -8.33
CA LEU A 170 -19.82 -0.80 -7.05
C LEU A 170 -20.82 -0.42 -5.97
N ASN A 171 -21.27 -1.37 -5.16
CA ASN A 171 -21.97 -1.08 -3.93
C ASN A 171 -20.95 -1.24 -2.81
N PRO A 172 -20.15 -0.20 -2.49
CA PRO A 172 -19.25 -0.31 -1.37
C PRO A 172 -20.13 -0.45 -0.14
N SER A 173 -20.17 -1.65 0.42
CA SER A 173 -20.42 -1.71 1.84
C SER A 173 -19.33 -0.82 2.45
N ILE A 174 -19.73 0.17 3.25
CA ILE A 174 -18.83 1.23 3.77
C ILE A 174 -17.61 0.64 4.51
N SER A 175 -17.67 -0.65 4.87
CA SER A 175 -16.62 -1.40 5.55
C SER A 175 -15.50 -1.93 4.66
N ASP A 176 -15.75 -2.22 3.39
CA ASP A 176 -14.86 -3.12 2.63
C ASP A 176 -13.79 -2.38 1.83
N ILE A 177 -14.00 -1.10 1.55
CA ILE A 177 -13.04 -0.22 0.85
C ILE A 177 -12.97 1.10 1.62
N ARG A 178 -11.76 1.57 1.88
CA ARG A 178 -11.51 2.86 2.53
C ARG A 178 -10.33 3.55 1.88
N GLU A 179 -10.53 4.82 1.55
CA GLU A 179 -9.51 5.68 0.98
C GLU A 179 -9.03 6.77 1.95
N SER A 180 -7.73 7.04 1.89
CA SER A 180 -7.06 8.07 2.68
C SER A 180 -6.13 8.88 1.78
N PRO A 181 -6.25 10.22 1.74
CA PRO A 181 -5.22 11.04 1.09
C PRO A 181 -3.89 10.92 1.84
N ILE A 182 -2.80 10.94 1.08
CA ILE A 182 -1.42 10.81 1.56
C ILE A 182 -0.82 12.23 1.63
N PRO A 183 -0.56 12.78 2.82
CA PRO A 183 0.14 14.06 2.94
C PRO A 183 1.56 13.96 2.32
N PRO A 184 2.09 15.03 1.69
CA PRO A 184 3.41 14.99 1.03
C PRO A 184 4.54 14.51 1.94
N ARG A 185 4.46 14.86 3.23
CA ARG A 185 5.42 14.46 4.28
C ARG A 185 5.47 12.96 4.58
N PHE A 186 4.50 12.16 4.11
CA PHE A 186 4.46 10.72 4.40
C PHE A 186 5.25 9.90 3.37
N GLY A 187 5.42 10.39 2.14
CA GLY A 187 6.05 9.61 1.07
C GLY A 187 5.20 8.41 0.63
N GLU A 188 5.83 7.25 0.41
CA GLU A 188 5.13 5.99 0.12
C GLU A 188 4.49 5.43 1.40
N VAL A 189 3.22 5.02 1.31
CA VAL A 189 2.48 4.47 2.45
C VAL A 189 1.69 3.21 2.04
N PRO A 190 1.97 2.03 2.61
CA PRO A 190 3.12 1.76 3.48
C PRO A 190 4.44 1.92 2.71
N VAL A 191 5.54 2.17 3.42
CA VAL A 191 6.88 2.14 2.82
C VAL A 191 7.12 0.80 2.11
N SER A 192 7.94 0.77 1.07
CA SER A 192 8.27 -0.48 0.39
C SER A 192 8.97 -1.49 1.33
N PRO A 193 8.79 -2.82 1.14
CA PRO A 193 9.51 -3.82 1.91
C PRO A 193 11.02 -3.72 1.69
N GLU A 194 11.49 -3.28 0.52
CA GLU A 194 12.91 -3.06 0.24
C GLU A 194 13.46 -1.91 1.09
N ASP A 195 12.74 -0.80 1.20
CA ASP A 195 13.13 0.31 2.07
C ASP A 195 13.11 -0.08 3.55
N ALA A 196 12.11 -0.87 3.96
CA ALA A 196 12.03 -1.40 5.31
C ALA A 196 13.23 -2.30 5.66
N VAL A 197 13.59 -3.21 4.75
CA VAL A 197 14.77 -4.08 4.88
C VAL A 197 16.05 -3.26 4.90
N ALA A 198 16.22 -2.31 3.99
CA ALA A 198 17.41 -1.48 3.91
C ALA A 198 17.58 -0.61 5.16
N PHE A 199 16.47 -0.04 5.66
CA PHE A 199 16.44 0.75 6.88
C PHE A 199 16.82 -0.10 8.10
N ALA A 200 16.15 -1.24 8.30
CA ALA A 200 16.45 -2.15 9.40
C ALA A 200 17.90 -2.66 9.34
N GLY A 201 18.36 -3.10 8.17
CA GLY A 201 19.70 -3.62 7.98
C GLY A 201 20.79 -2.58 8.27
N ARG A 202 20.59 -1.32 7.86
CA ARG A 202 21.52 -0.22 8.19
C ARG A 202 21.57 0.10 9.68
N LEU A 203 20.42 0.13 10.35
CA LEU A 203 20.36 0.46 11.77
C LEU A 203 20.91 -0.65 12.66
N THR A 204 20.57 -1.89 12.33
CA THR A 204 20.83 -3.05 13.20
C THR A 204 22.12 -3.77 12.85
N ASN A 205 22.67 -3.53 11.65
CA ASN A 205 23.71 -4.35 11.03
C ASN A 205 23.33 -5.85 10.95
N GLY A 206 22.03 -6.16 11.04
CA GLY A 206 21.49 -7.51 10.99
C GLY A 206 21.05 -7.90 9.58
N ARG A 207 20.97 -9.21 9.34
CA ARG A 207 20.40 -9.79 8.13
C ARG A 207 18.98 -10.27 8.38
N ILE A 208 18.11 -10.15 7.38
CA ILE A 208 16.73 -10.63 7.44
C ILE A 208 16.69 -12.11 7.02
N SER A 209 16.16 -12.94 7.92
CA SER A 209 16.10 -14.41 7.82
C SER A 209 14.75 -14.96 7.31
N GLN A 210 13.73 -14.12 7.16
CA GLN A 210 12.43 -14.49 6.60
C GLN A 210 11.90 -13.39 5.67
N LEU A 211 11.05 -13.75 4.70
CA LEU A 211 10.40 -12.74 3.86
C LEU A 211 9.58 -11.76 4.73
N PRO A 212 9.66 -10.45 4.46
CA PRO A 212 8.85 -9.46 5.17
C PRO A 212 7.35 -9.76 5.04
N VAL A 213 6.63 -9.61 6.14
CA VAL A 213 5.16 -9.72 6.16
C VAL A 213 4.60 -8.41 6.64
N LEU A 214 3.67 -7.82 5.88
CA LEU A 214 3.02 -6.58 6.27
C LEU A 214 1.89 -6.90 7.26
N ILE A 215 1.91 -6.29 8.43
CA ILE A 215 0.92 -6.51 9.49
C ILE A 215 0.04 -5.27 9.63
N GLN A 216 -1.27 -5.45 9.57
CA GLN A 216 -2.21 -4.36 9.79
C GLN A 216 -2.14 -3.81 11.22
N PRO A 217 -2.44 -2.51 11.41
CA PRO A 217 -2.69 -2.01 12.74
C PRO A 217 -4.00 -2.56 13.29
N ARG A 218 -4.24 -2.30 14.58
CA ARG A 218 -5.51 -2.63 15.24
C ARG A 218 -6.72 -2.07 14.48
N PHE A 219 -7.88 -2.70 14.69
CA PHE A 219 -9.16 -2.24 14.17
C PHE A 219 -9.44 -0.78 14.58
N GLY A 220 -10.05 -0.03 13.66
CA GLY A 220 -10.30 1.40 13.79
C GLY A 220 -9.10 2.29 13.44
N SER A 221 -7.88 1.75 13.34
CA SER A 221 -6.74 2.47 12.79
C SER A 221 -6.77 2.48 11.25
N GLN A 222 -6.07 3.46 10.68
CA GLN A 222 -5.80 3.59 9.25
C GLN A 222 -4.95 2.41 8.76
N LYS A 223 -5.42 1.65 7.77
CA LYS A 223 -4.77 0.42 7.31
C LYS A 223 -3.44 0.69 6.63
N GLU A 224 -3.30 1.86 6.02
CA GLU A 224 -2.05 2.38 5.44
C GLU A 224 -0.91 2.51 6.48
N LEU A 225 -1.22 2.56 7.78
CA LEU A 225 -0.24 2.52 8.87
C LEU A 225 0.20 1.10 9.24
N ALA A 226 0.06 0.15 8.31
CA ALA A 226 0.58 -1.20 8.46
C ALA A 226 2.11 -1.21 8.58
N ARG A 227 2.65 -2.24 9.22
CA ARG A 227 4.07 -2.33 9.57
C ARG A 227 4.68 -3.62 9.03
N TRP A 228 5.85 -3.53 8.42
CA TRP A 228 6.61 -4.69 8.00
C TRP A 228 7.18 -5.40 9.20
N ARG A 229 6.74 -6.63 9.44
CA ARG A 229 7.39 -7.57 10.36
C ARG A 229 8.62 -8.13 9.67
N LEU A 230 9.78 -7.91 10.28
CA LEU A 230 11.07 -8.43 9.82
C LEU A 230 11.65 -9.35 10.89
N VAL A 231 12.22 -10.49 10.47
CA VAL A 231 12.86 -11.44 11.38
C VAL A 231 14.35 -11.44 11.10
N LEU A 232 15.13 -10.98 12.07
CA LEU A 232 16.60 -10.96 11.99
C LEU A 232 17.18 -12.37 12.08
N GLU A 233 18.35 -12.59 11.52
CA GLU A 233 19.10 -13.84 11.62
C GLU A 233 19.55 -14.10 13.07
N GLN A 234 19.97 -13.04 13.77
CA GLN A 234 20.37 -13.05 15.18
C GLN A 234 19.57 -12.01 15.95
N PRO A 235 19.27 -12.23 17.24
CA PRO A 235 18.68 -11.20 18.08
C PRO A 235 19.63 -10.02 18.22
N ILE A 236 19.06 -8.83 18.35
CA ILE A 236 19.77 -7.57 18.59
C ILE A 236 19.26 -6.92 19.86
N GLU A 237 20.13 -6.21 20.56
CA GLU A 237 19.73 -5.40 21.71
C GLU A 237 19.03 -4.12 21.24
N LEU A 238 17.80 -3.92 21.69
CA LEU A 238 16.97 -2.76 21.37
C LEU A 238 16.58 -2.04 22.64
N THR A 239 16.79 -0.74 22.70
CA THR A 239 16.33 0.13 23.78
C THR A 239 15.03 0.83 23.38
N ALA A 240 13.97 0.65 24.15
CA ALA A 240 12.73 1.39 24.01
C ALA A 240 12.95 2.88 24.31
N THR A 241 12.56 3.74 23.37
CA THR A 241 12.73 5.19 23.52
C THR A 241 11.82 5.79 24.60
N SER A 242 10.73 5.09 24.94
CA SER A 242 9.76 5.55 25.92
C SER A 242 10.11 5.17 27.37
N SER A 243 10.61 3.96 27.58
CA SER A 243 10.90 3.40 28.92
C SER A 243 12.40 3.29 29.24
N GLY A 244 13.27 3.35 28.23
CA GLY A 244 14.71 3.05 28.38
C GLY A 244 15.02 1.57 28.59
N GLU A 245 14.01 0.70 28.60
CA GLU A 245 14.18 -0.75 28.74
C GLU A 245 14.93 -1.32 27.52
N SER A 246 15.95 -2.15 27.76
CA SER A 246 16.69 -2.84 26.71
C SER A 246 16.33 -4.33 26.69
N VAL A 247 16.05 -4.85 25.50
CA VAL A 247 15.69 -6.27 25.28
C VAL A 247 16.34 -6.79 24.02
N ALA A 248 16.83 -8.03 24.08
CA ALA A 248 17.27 -8.80 22.93
C ALA A 248 16.08 -9.27 22.10
N GLU A 249 15.94 -8.77 20.88
CA GLU A 249 14.81 -9.07 20.00
C GLU A 249 15.28 -9.59 18.64
N ARG A 250 14.61 -10.63 18.15
CA ARG A 250 14.81 -11.14 16.79
C ARG A 250 13.74 -10.62 15.82
N VAL A 251 12.56 -10.27 16.33
CA VAL A 251 11.44 -9.77 15.52
C VAL A 251 11.33 -8.27 15.72
N ILE A 252 11.50 -7.53 14.64
CA ILE A 252 11.34 -6.08 14.61
C ILE A 252 10.24 -5.70 13.64
N TYR A 253 9.73 -4.49 13.80
CA TYR A 253 8.73 -3.93 12.92
C TYR A 253 9.24 -2.61 12.34
N VAL A 254 8.94 -2.36 11.07
CA VAL A 254 9.28 -1.11 10.39
C VAL A 254 8.04 -0.51 9.76
N GLY A 255 7.82 0.77 10.00
CA GLY A 255 6.72 1.51 9.40
C GLY A 255 6.62 2.94 9.94
N TRP A 256 5.52 3.60 9.59
CA TRP A 256 5.26 4.98 9.98
C TRP A 256 4.90 5.08 11.46
N GLU A 257 5.50 6.05 12.15
CA GLU A 257 5.13 6.44 13.50
C GLU A 257 5.07 7.98 13.59
N ARG A 258 4.00 8.50 14.21
CA ARG A 258 3.68 9.93 14.19
C ARG A 258 4.80 10.82 14.70
N ARG A 259 5.55 10.34 15.69
CA ARG A 259 6.63 11.10 16.34
C ARG A 259 8.01 10.88 15.73
N ALA A 260 8.21 9.76 15.04
CA ALA A 260 9.53 9.34 14.57
C ALA A 260 9.66 9.39 13.03
N GLY A 261 8.56 9.47 12.30
CA GLY A 261 8.52 9.62 10.85
C GLY A 261 8.15 8.34 10.10
N PRO A 262 8.31 8.33 8.75
CA PRO A 262 7.82 7.26 7.88
C PRO A 262 8.58 5.94 8.01
N LEU A 263 9.85 5.99 8.44
CA LEU A 263 10.67 4.82 8.73
C LEU A 263 11.08 4.86 10.19
N SER A 264 10.39 4.08 11.01
CA SER A 264 10.70 3.91 12.42
C SER A 264 10.97 2.45 12.72
N LEU A 265 11.97 2.19 13.57
CA LEU A 265 12.23 0.86 14.10
C LEU A 265 11.35 0.67 15.34
N LEU A 266 10.58 -0.40 15.35
CA LEU A 266 9.54 -0.66 16.33
C LEU A 266 9.69 -2.07 16.91
N ARG A 267 9.28 -2.25 18.17
CA ARG A 267 9.04 -3.57 18.76
C ARG A 267 7.58 -3.70 19.19
N ALA A 268 7.13 -4.94 19.39
CA ALA A 268 5.86 -5.19 20.05
C ALA A 268 5.96 -4.75 21.52
N LYS A 269 4.94 -4.07 22.03
CA LYS A 269 4.87 -3.81 23.47
C LYS A 269 4.75 -5.14 24.23
N PRO A 270 5.34 -5.29 25.43
CA PRO A 270 5.21 -6.52 26.22
C PRO A 270 3.76 -6.83 26.58
N ALA A 271 2.99 -5.81 26.99
CA ALA A 271 1.57 -5.93 27.25
C ALA A 271 0.77 -5.74 25.95
N GLN A 272 0.03 -6.78 25.55
CA GLN A 272 -0.85 -6.77 24.39
C GLN A 272 -2.28 -7.04 24.82
N ARG A 273 -3.25 -6.36 24.19
CA ARG A 273 -4.67 -6.73 24.35
C ARG A 273 -4.92 -8.07 23.66
N GLU A 274 -5.71 -8.93 24.29
CA GLU A 274 -6.10 -10.22 23.68
C GLU A 274 -7.35 -10.12 22.82
N VAL A 275 -8.19 -9.12 23.09
CA VAL A 275 -9.48 -8.93 22.43
C VAL A 275 -9.67 -7.46 22.11
N ASP A 276 -10.18 -7.17 20.91
CA ASP A 276 -10.73 -5.87 20.55
C ASP A 276 -12.23 -5.98 20.31
N SER A 277 -12.94 -4.85 20.39
CA SER A 277 -14.35 -4.80 20.03
C SER A 277 -14.58 -4.08 18.72
N VAL A 278 -15.34 -4.70 17.84
CA VAL A 278 -15.75 -4.17 16.53
C VAL A 278 -17.20 -3.75 16.61
N THR A 279 -17.44 -2.45 16.48
CA THR A 279 -18.80 -1.93 16.28
C THR A 279 -19.13 -1.94 14.79
N HIS A 280 -20.22 -2.60 14.42
CA HIS A 280 -20.68 -2.77 13.04
C HIS A 280 -22.20 -2.63 12.98
N LEU A 281 -22.73 -2.34 11.79
CA LEU A 281 -24.18 -2.21 11.58
C LEU A 281 -24.76 -3.54 11.07
N VAL A 282 -25.81 -4.01 11.72
CA VAL A 282 -26.63 -5.16 11.31
C VAL A 282 -28.08 -4.71 11.35
N ASP A 283 -28.75 -4.69 10.20
CA ASP A 283 -30.16 -4.28 10.09
C ASP A 283 -30.45 -2.90 10.71
N LEU A 284 -29.54 -1.95 10.43
CA LEU A 284 -29.53 -0.58 10.99
C LEU A 284 -29.28 -0.49 12.51
N GLU A 285 -29.11 -1.62 13.21
CA GLU A 285 -28.70 -1.66 14.61
C GLU A 285 -27.17 -1.67 14.74
N ARG A 286 -26.63 -0.86 15.67
CA ARG A 286 -25.21 -0.94 16.04
C ARG A 286 -25.00 -2.13 16.94
N ARG A 287 -24.29 -3.15 16.44
CA ARG A 287 -23.85 -4.30 17.21
C ARG A 287 -22.37 -4.21 17.53
N ARG A 288 -22.01 -4.74 18.69
CA ARG A 288 -20.62 -4.84 19.14
C ARG A 288 -20.24 -6.32 19.18
N SER A 289 -19.25 -6.69 18.39
CA SER A 289 -18.67 -8.02 18.41
C SER A 289 -17.26 -7.97 18.97
N LEU A 290 -16.85 -9.05 19.62
CA LEU A 290 -15.48 -9.22 20.08
C LEU A 290 -14.70 -9.99 19.02
N VAL A 291 -13.47 -9.55 18.75
CA VAL A 291 -12.53 -10.23 17.87
C VAL A 291 -11.26 -10.54 18.65
N GLN A 292 -10.81 -11.78 18.55
CA GLN A 292 -9.63 -12.24 19.26
C GLN A 292 -8.37 -11.91 18.47
N ARG A 293 -7.33 -11.44 19.16
CA ARG A 293 -6.01 -11.22 18.57
C ARG A 293 -5.37 -12.57 18.25
N ARG A 294 -4.75 -12.66 17.08
CA ARG A 294 -3.94 -13.80 16.67
C ARG A 294 -2.70 -13.93 17.52
N VAL A 295 -2.42 -15.15 17.98
CA VAL A 295 -1.25 -15.43 18.83
C VAL A 295 0.04 -15.04 18.08
N GLY A 296 0.94 -14.37 18.78
CA GLY A 296 2.22 -13.92 18.21
C GLY A 296 2.14 -12.71 17.26
N VAL A 297 0.97 -12.14 17.00
CA VAL A 297 0.83 -10.91 16.20
C VAL A 297 0.46 -9.72 17.09
N PRO A 298 1.29 -8.68 17.17
CA PRO A 298 1.04 -7.54 18.05
C PRO A 298 0.00 -6.57 17.48
N LEU A 299 -0.72 -5.90 18.37
CA LEU A 299 -1.61 -4.77 18.07
C LEU A 299 -0.96 -3.43 18.40
N GLU A 300 -0.10 -3.42 19.42
CA GLU A 300 0.56 -2.23 19.93
C GLU A 300 2.07 -2.32 19.80
N PHE A 301 2.66 -1.19 19.44
CA PHE A 301 4.08 -1.05 19.14
C PHE A 301 4.66 0.12 19.92
N GLU A 302 5.98 0.10 20.09
CA GLU A 302 6.74 1.24 20.59
C GLU A 302 8.02 1.44 19.77
N VAL A 303 8.50 2.68 19.74
CA VAL A 303 9.73 3.05 19.02
C VAL A 303 10.94 2.61 19.82
N VAL A 304 11.86 1.94 19.14
CA VAL A 304 13.12 1.47 19.70
C VAL A 304 14.30 1.97 18.88
N VAL A 305 15.46 1.97 19.52
CA VAL A 305 16.75 2.20 18.86
C VAL A 305 17.68 1.03 19.16
N PRO A 306 18.59 0.64 18.25
CA PRO A 306 19.66 -0.29 18.58
C PRO A 306 20.46 0.23 19.77
N SER A 307 20.66 -0.60 20.78
CA SER A 307 21.54 -0.26 21.89
C SER A 307 22.94 0.02 21.34
N ARG A 308 23.53 1.17 21.68
CA ARG A 308 24.92 1.45 21.27
C ARG A 308 25.78 0.33 21.85
N ARG A 309 26.42 -0.46 21.00
CA ARG A 309 27.61 -1.20 21.45
C ARG A 309 28.62 -0.13 21.82
N GLU A 310 28.91 0.01 23.11
CA GLU A 310 30.14 0.67 23.51
C GLU A 310 31.25 -0.07 22.77
N VAL A 311 31.83 0.59 21.77
CA VAL A 311 33.04 0.09 21.14
C VAL A 311 34.10 0.31 22.21
N SER A 312 34.33 -0.71 23.04
CA SER A 312 35.51 -0.69 23.92
C SER A 312 36.72 -0.48 23.00
N PRO A 313 37.51 0.58 23.24
CA PRO A 313 38.66 0.93 22.41
C PRO A 313 39.73 -0.16 22.40
#